data_AF-A0A8D3CM94-F1
#
_entry.id   AF-A0A8D3CM94-F1
#
_cell.length_a   1.000
_cell.length_b   1.000
_cell.length_c   1.000
_cell.angle_alpha   90.00
_cell.angle_beta   90.00
_cell.angle_gamma   90.00
#
_symmetry.space_group_name_H-M   'P 1'
#
loop_
_entity.id
_entity.type
_entity.pdbx_description
1 polymer ?
#
loop_
_entity_poly.entity_id
_entity_poly.type
_entity_poly.pdbx_seq_one_letter_code
_entity_poly.pdbx_strand_id
1 'polypeptide(L)'
;MIPKLPEISLISGEDQTQGNRAAGGGATSTTDHPVSHWRARLTLNIVSDHFHFDRENLPSDVHRYLRAFQNGKKMVYLPLLFVDELSNRVKDLMEINSTSMELPLTISYDSISLGRLRFWIHMQDAVYSLQQFGFTEKDADEIKGIFVDTNLYFLALTFFVAAFHLLFDFLAFKNDISFWKQKKSMVGMSSKVWKVKKAFKIQVFWKGGKPTFLFGKLDESERRTEEYDTLAMKYLSYLLYPLCIGGAVYALIYLRYKSWYSWLINSLVNGVYAFGFLFMLPQLFVNYKMKSVAHLPWKAFMYKAFNTFIDDVFAFIITMPTSHRLACFRDDVVFLIYLYQRWLYPVDKTRVNEYGVSYDEKPKGKTHKD
;
A
#
# COMPACT_ATOMS: atom_id res chain seq x y z
N MET A 1 -18.81 -18.59 12.32
CA MET A 1 -18.47 -17.38 11.56
C MET A 1 -19.30 -16.23 12.10
N ILE A 2 -18.65 -15.12 12.47
CA ILE A 2 -19.28 -13.93 13.06
C ILE A 2 -20.14 -13.27 11.95
N PRO A 3 -21.43 -13.02 12.18
CA PRO A 3 -22.28 -12.34 11.21
C PRO A 3 -21.69 -10.97 10.87
N LYS A 4 -21.69 -10.61 9.59
CA LYS A 4 -21.33 -9.24 9.21
C LYS A 4 -22.36 -8.33 9.88
N LEU A 5 -21.89 -7.46 10.77
CA LEU A 5 -22.72 -6.40 11.33
C LEU A 5 -23.38 -5.64 10.17
N PRO A 6 -24.70 -5.45 10.23
CA PRO A 6 -25.43 -4.78 9.17
C PRO A 6 -24.90 -3.36 8.95
N GLU A 7 -24.74 -2.96 7.69
CA GLU A 7 -24.30 -1.61 7.35
C GLU A 7 -25.49 -0.65 7.42
N ILE A 8 -25.57 0.08 8.52
CA ILE A 8 -26.62 1.04 8.79
C ILE A 8 -26.27 2.42 8.20
N SER A 9 -27.32 3.14 7.79
CA SER A 9 -27.18 4.59 7.64
C SER A 9 -27.03 5.20 9.02
N LEU A 10 -25.92 5.90 9.28
CA LEU A 10 -25.65 6.48 10.60
C LEU A 10 -26.63 7.60 10.96
N ILE A 11 -27.29 8.20 9.96
CA ILE A 11 -28.26 9.29 10.14
C ILE A 11 -29.69 8.75 10.25
N SER A 12 -30.09 7.83 9.37
CA SER A 12 -31.48 7.32 9.37
C SER A 12 -31.67 6.07 10.22
N GLY A 13 -30.60 5.42 10.67
CA GLY A 13 -30.66 4.15 11.41
C GLY A 13 -31.18 2.97 10.60
N GLU A 14 -31.52 3.18 9.33
CA GLU A 14 -32.09 2.16 8.46
C GLU A 14 -31.00 1.18 8.00
N ASP A 15 -31.34 -0.08 8.12
CA ASP A 15 -30.49 -1.21 7.75
C ASP A 15 -30.70 -1.64 6.29
N GLN A 16 -29.73 -2.32 5.67
CA GLN A 16 -29.85 -2.81 4.27
C GLN A 16 -31.13 -3.64 4.03
N THR A 17 -31.62 -4.32 5.07
CA THR A 17 -32.85 -5.13 5.04
C THR A 17 -34.14 -4.31 4.97
N GLN A 18 -34.15 -3.02 5.33
CA GLN A 18 -35.36 -2.17 5.26
C GLN A 18 -35.54 -1.50 3.90
N GLY A 19 -34.46 -1.13 3.21
CA GLY A 19 -34.54 -0.51 1.88
C GLY A 19 -35.07 -1.46 0.79
N ASN A 20 -34.71 -2.74 0.86
CA ASN A 20 -35.24 -3.77 -0.04
C ASN A 20 -36.66 -4.24 0.29
N ARG A 21 -37.22 -3.89 1.45
CA ARG A 21 -38.60 -4.25 1.84
C ARG A 21 -39.67 -3.35 1.21
N ALA A 22 -39.31 -2.19 0.67
CA ALA A 22 -40.26 -1.27 0.02
C ALA A 22 -40.58 -1.64 -1.44
N ALA A 23 -39.86 -2.60 -2.05
CA ALA A 23 -40.01 -2.94 -3.47
C ALA A 23 -40.30 -4.43 -3.77
N GLY A 24 -40.52 -5.28 -2.76
CA GLY A 24 -40.84 -6.68 -3.01
C GLY A 24 -41.38 -7.37 -1.77
N GLY A 25 -42.58 -7.93 -1.88
CA GLY A 25 -43.21 -8.68 -0.80
C GLY A 25 -42.41 -9.91 -0.38
N GLY A 26 -42.40 -10.16 0.93
CA GLY A 26 -42.00 -11.42 1.55
C GLY A 26 -40.49 -11.61 1.73
N ALA A 27 -39.92 -11.10 2.84
CA ALA A 27 -38.61 -11.56 3.31
C ALA A 27 -38.53 -11.58 4.84
N THR A 28 -38.41 -12.82 5.35
CA THR A 28 -38.12 -13.28 6.70
C THR A 28 -37.08 -12.42 7.41
N SER A 29 -37.36 -12.10 8.68
CA SER A 29 -36.42 -11.48 9.62
C SER A 29 -35.18 -12.36 9.80
N THR A 30 -34.01 -11.91 9.34
CA THR A 30 -32.72 -12.53 9.66
C THR A 30 -32.42 -12.27 11.13
N THR A 31 -32.72 -13.25 11.98
CA THR A 31 -32.30 -13.29 13.37
C THR A 31 -30.81 -13.61 13.45
N ASP A 32 -30.11 -12.94 14.37
CA ASP A 32 -28.66 -12.97 14.59
C ASP A 32 -28.23 -14.30 15.26
N HIS A 33 -28.47 -15.41 14.58
CA HIS A 33 -28.20 -16.76 15.08
C HIS A 33 -27.19 -17.46 14.18
N PRO A 34 -26.29 -18.29 14.73
CA PRO A 34 -25.35 -19.05 13.92
C PRO A 34 -26.10 -20.00 12.98
N VAL A 35 -25.92 -19.81 11.67
CA VAL A 35 -26.54 -20.63 10.62
C VAL A 35 -25.52 -21.65 10.08
N SER A 36 -25.96 -22.90 9.92
CA SER A 36 -25.14 -23.94 9.31
C SER A 36 -25.03 -23.75 7.79
N HIS A 37 -23.86 -23.99 7.23
CA HIS A 37 -23.61 -23.85 5.80
C HIS A 37 -23.20 -25.19 5.18
N TRP A 38 -23.63 -25.42 3.94
CA TRP A 38 -23.30 -26.58 3.13
C TRP A 38 -22.24 -26.22 2.07
N ARG A 39 -21.30 -27.15 1.85
CA ARG A 39 -20.29 -27.07 0.79
C ARG A 39 -20.74 -27.95 -0.38
N ALA A 40 -21.28 -27.33 -1.42
CA ALA A 40 -21.85 -28.06 -2.55
C ALA A 40 -20.79 -28.63 -3.52
N ARG A 41 -19.52 -28.26 -3.39
CA ARG A 41 -18.43 -28.70 -4.27
C ARG A 41 -17.29 -29.32 -3.47
N LEU A 42 -16.85 -30.50 -3.89
CA LEU A 42 -15.68 -31.19 -3.37
C LEU A 42 -14.72 -31.49 -4.51
N THR A 43 -13.52 -30.90 -4.48
CA THR A 43 -12.50 -31.15 -5.49
C THR A 43 -11.46 -32.13 -4.94
N LEU A 44 -11.34 -33.28 -5.59
CA LEU A 44 -10.38 -34.33 -5.29
C LEU A 44 -9.29 -34.32 -6.35
N ASN A 45 -8.06 -34.11 -5.92
CA ASN A 45 -6.90 -34.13 -6.79
C ASN A 45 -6.08 -35.40 -6.56
N ILE A 46 -5.78 -36.13 -7.64
CA ILE A 46 -4.85 -37.26 -7.62
C ILE A 46 -3.54 -36.86 -8.28
N VAL A 47 -2.41 -37.27 -7.70
CA VAL A 47 -1.13 -37.06 -8.38
C VAL A 47 -0.97 -38.09 -9.50
N SER A 48 -0.90 -37.61 -10.74
CA SER A 48 -0.74 -38.44 -11.94
C SER A 48 0.71 -38.84 -12.22
N ASP A 49 1.67 -38.07 -11.71
CA ASP A 49 3.07 -38.22 -12.06
C ASP A 49 3.67 -39.51 -11.48
N HIS A 50 4.38 -40.28 -12.30
CA HIS A 50 5.14 -41.44 -11.85
C HIS A 50 6.51 -40.98 -11.35
N PHE A 51 6.68 -40.94 -10.03
CA PHE A 51 7.96 -40.65 -9.38
C PHE A 51 8.38 -41.81 -8.49
N HIS A 52 9.67 -42.04 -8.34
CA HIS A 52 10.18 -42.97 -7.34
C HIS A 52 10.66 -42.16 -6.15
N PHE A 53 9.95 -42.27 -5.03
CA PHE A 53 10.44 -41.70 -3.78
C PHE A 53 11.47 -42.63 -3.16
N ASP A 54 12.67 -42.10 -2.97
CA ASP A 54 13.64 -42.72 -2.08
C ASP A 54 13.21 -42.45 -0.63
N ARG A 55 13.27 -43.48 0.22
CA ARG A 55 12.75 -43.42 1.60
C ARG A 55 13.47 -42.35 2.42
N GLU A 56 14.73 -42.08 2.10
CA GLU A 56 15.57 -41.11 2.80
C GLU A 56 15.36 -39.66 2.32
N ASN A 57 14.82 -39.48 1.11
CA ASN A 57 14.68 -38.16 0.47
C ASN A 57 13.22 -37.72 0.28
N LEU A 58 12.29 -38.27 1.08
CA LEU A 58 10.88 -37.89 1.05
C LEU A 58 10.70 -36.48 1.66
N PRO A 59 10.18 -35.50 0.89
CA PRO A 59 9.85 -34.19 1.43
C PRO A 59 8.79 -34.31 2.54
N SER A 60 9.00 -33.60 3.66
CA SER A 60 8.15 -33.69 4.85
C SER A 60 6.72 -33.18 4.62
N ASP A 61 6.55 -32.26 3.68
CA ASP A 61 5.26 -31.73 3.19
C ASP A 61 4.38 -32.82 2.58
N VAL A 62 4.97 -33.73 1.81
CA VAL A 62 4.25 -34.82 1.13
C VAL A 62 4.02 -36.01 2.06
N HIS A 63 4.89 -36.18 3.06
CA HIS A 63 4.86 -37.32 3.98
C HIS A 63 3.49 -37.49 4.68
N ARG A 64 2.82 -36.39 5.04
CA ARG A 64 1.49 -36.41 5.68
C ARG A 64 0.39 -37.01 4.79
N TYR A 65 0.55 -36.92 3.48
CA TYR A 65 -0.42 -37.40 2.49
C TYR A 65 -0.03 -38.76 1.90
N LEU A 66 1.20 -39.22 2.14
CA LEU A 66 1.72 -40.48 1.64
C LEU A 66 1.26 -41.64 2.52
N ARG A 67 0.51 -42.58 1.93
CA ARG A 67 0.20 -43.86 2.56
C ARG A 67 1.05 -44.95 1.91
N ALA A 68 2.07 -45.40 2.61
CA ALA A 68 2.92 -46.50 2.17
C ALA A 68 2.61 -47.79 2.92
N PHE A 69 2.71 -48.92 2.23
CA PHE A 69 2.58 -50.26 2.80
C PHE A 69 3.71 -51.15 2.31
N GLN A 70 4.06 -52.15 3.12
CA GLN A 70 5.05 -53.16 2.75
C GLN A 70 4.36 -54.25 1.94
N ASN A 71 4.80 -54.45 0.70
CA ASN A 71 4.42 -55.59 -0.12
C ASN A 71 5.65 -56.47 -0.34
N GLY A 72 5.89 -57.40 0.60
CA GLY A 72 7.10 -58.23 0.62
C GLY A 72 8.36 -57.39 0.88
N LYS A 73 9.35 -57.48 -0.03
CA LYS A 73 10.62 -56.72 0.06
C LYS A 73 10.55 -55.30 -0.54
N LYS A 74 9.43 -54.90 -1.14
CA LYS A 74 9.26 -53.59 -1.77
C LYS A 74 8.27 -52.75 -0.98
N MET A 75 8.64 -51.50 -0.69
CA MET A 75 7.70 -50.48 -0.19
C MET A 75 6.94 -49.91 -1.37
N VAL A 76 5.62 -49.96 -1.32
CA VAL A 76 4.73 -49.39 -2.33
C VAL A 76 3.87 -48.33 -1.67
N TYR A 77 3.67 -47.20 -2.34
CA TYR A 77 2.81 -46.13 -1.85
C TYR A 77 1.55 -46.03 -2.71
N LEU A 78 0.44 -45.67 -2.06
CA LEU A 78 -0.80 -45.36 -2.75
C LEU A 78 -0.69 -44.01 -3.45
N PRO A 79 -1.37 -43.81 -4.59
CA PRO A 79 -1.44 -42.50 -5.24
C PRO A 79 -1.79 -41.41 -4.23
N LEU A 80 -1.05 -40.32 -4.26
CA LEU A 80 -1.29 -39.18 -3.39
C LEU A 80 -2.64 -38.56 -3.76
N LEU A 81 -3.58 -38.64 -2.83
CA LEU A 81 -4.89 -38.02 -2.94
C LEU A 81 -4.94 -36.80 -2.03
N PHE A 82 -5.27 -35.66 -2.62
CA PHE A 82 -5.35 -34.38 -1.95
C PHE A 82 -6.75 -33.81 -2.10
N VAL A 83 -7.38 -33.49 -0.97
CA VAL A 83 -8.66 -32.77 -0.95
C VAL A 83 -8.35 -31.28 -1.01
N ASP A 84 -8.83 -30.61 -2.04
CA ASP A 84 -8.60 -29.18 -2.21
C ASP A 84 -9.59 -28.37 -1.37
N GLU A 85 -9.15 -27.98 -0.19
CA GLU A 85 -9.90 -27.11 0.71
C GLU A 85 -9.72 -25.61 0.39
N LEU A 86 -8.71 -25.24 -0.41
CA LEU A 86 -8.42 -23.86 -0.75
C LEU A 86 -9.34 -23.31 -1.84
N SER A 87 -9.74 -24.18 -2.78
CA SER A 87 -10.77 -23.86 -3.78
C SER A 87 -12.15 -23.59 -3.16
N ASN A 88 -12.38 -23.99 -1.90
CA ASN A 88 -13.63 -23.71 -1.20
C ASN A 88 -13.63 -22.27 -0.67
N ARG A 89 -14.48 -21.44 -1.29
CA ARG A 89 -14.62 -20.03 -0.93
C ARG A 89 -15.83 -19.79 -0.06
N VAL A 90 -15.76 -18.80 0.82
CA VAL A 90 -16.89 -18.39 1.67
C VAL A 90 -18.09 -17.95 0.83
N LYS A 91 -17.85 -17.33 -0.33
CA LYS A 91 -18.90 -16.88 -1.28
C LYS A 91 -19.71 -18.04 -1.90
N ASP A 92 -19.16 -19.26 -1.91
CA ASP A 92 -19.78 -20.44 -2.55
C ASP A 92 -20.51 -21.34 -1.54
N LEU A 93 -20.56 -20.93 -0.27
CA LEU A 93 -21.28 -21.66 0.78
C LEU A 93 -22.79 -21.46 0.67
N MET A 94 -23.56 -22.53 0.79
CA MET A 94 -25.03 -22.49 0.79
C MET A 94 -25.57 -22.52 2.21
N GLU A 95 -26.46 -21.62 2.58
CA GLU A 95 -27.12 -21.66 3.89
C GLU A 95 -28.09 -22.85 3.99
N ILE A 96 -27.99 -23.61 5.08
CA ILE A 96 -28.90 -24.74 5.34
C ILE A 96 -30.12 -24.20 6.09
N ASN A 97 -31.27 -24.24 5.42
CA ASN A 97 -32.56 -23.88 6.02
C ASN A 97 -33.33 -25.12 6.47
N SER A 98 -34.24 -24.97 7.44
CA SER A 98 -35.10 -26.05 7.95
C SER A 98 -36.01 -26.68 6.87
N THR A 99 -36.20 -25.98 5.75
CA THR A 99 -36.97 -26.42 4.58
C THR A 99 -36.16 -27.17 3.53
N SER A 100 -34.82 -27.21 3.64
CA SER A 100 -33.95 -27.85 2.65
C SER A 100 -33.89 -29.37 2.90
N MET A 101 -34.61 -30.15 2.08
CA MET A 101 -34.65 -31.62 2.17
C MET A 101 -33.57 -32.32 1.35
N GLU A 102 -32.98 -31.62 0.37
CA GLU A 102 -31.94 -32.11 -0.51
C GLU A 102 -30.81 -31.09 -0.61
N LEU A 103 -29.56 -31.57 -0.55
CA LEU A 103 -28.37 -30.73 -0.66
C LEU A 103 -27.51 -31.23 -1.82
N PRO A 104 -27.28 -30.40 -2.86
CA PRO A 104 -26.48 -30.82 -4.01
C PRO A 104 -25.01 -31.00 -3.60
N LEU A 105 -24.38 -32.08 -4.06
CA LEU A 105 -22.95 -32.32 -3.90
C LEU A 105 -22.33 -32.69 -5.25
N THR A 106 -21.48 -31.81 -5.75
CA THR A 106 -20.70 -32.03 -6.98
C THR A 106 -19.27 -32.42 -6.60
N ILE A 107 -18.87 -33.62 -6.99
CA ILE A 107 -17.50 -34.12 -6.78
C ILE A 107 -16.71 -33.91 -8.08
N SER A 108 -15.72 -33.01 -8.06
CA SER A 108 -14.76 -32.82 -9.15
C SER A 108 -13.57 -33.73 -8.89
N TYR A 109 -13.15 -34.50 -9.89
CA TYR A 109 -11.99 -35.37 -9.80
C TYR A 109 -11.00 -34.99 -10.90
N ASP A 110 -9.84 -34.47 -10.50
CA ASP A 110 -8.84 -33.92 -11.40
C ASP A 110 -7.43 -34.45 -11.07
N SER A 111 -6.55 -34.46 -12.06
CA SER A 111 -5.13 -34.80 -11.86
C SER A 111 -4.31 -33.55 -11.53
N ILE A 112 -3.38 -33.66 -10.59
CA ILE A 112 -2.47 -32.58 -10.20
C ILE A 112 -1.01 -33.03 -10.34
N SER A 113 -0.13 -32.13 -10.81
CA SER A 113 1.31 -32.40 -10.81
C SER A 113 1.88 -32.30 -9.40
N LEU A 114 2.99 -33.01 -9.13
CA LEU A 114 3.61 -32.99 -7.80
C LEU A 114 4.05 -31.58 -7.38
N GLY A 115 4.62 -30.79 -8.30
CA GLY A 115 5.04 -29.42 -8.01
C GLY A 115 3.87 -28.51 -7.64
N ARG A 116 2.75 -28.63 -8.37
CA ARG A 116 1.52 -27.88 -8.08
C ARG A 116 0.94 -28.31 -6.74
N LEU A 117 0.89 -29.61 -6.45
CA LEU A 117 0.44 -30.11 -5.14
C LEU A 117 1.23 -29.51 -3.99
N ARG A 118 2.57 -29.53 -4.07
CA ARG A 118 3.44 -28.97 -3.02
C ARG A 118 3.20 -27.47 -2.82
N PHE A 119 2.99 -26.74 -3.90
CA PHE A 119 2.58 -25.33 -3.83
C PHE A 119 1.23 -25.17 -3.09
N TRP A 120 0.22 -25.98 -3.40
CA TRP A 120 -1.08 -25.94 -2.70
C TRP A 120 -0.96 -26.28 -1.21
N ILE A 121 -0.15 -27.26 -0.83
CA ILE A 121 0.10 -27.61 0.58
C ILE A 121 0.71 -26.41 1.31
N HIS A 122 1.77 -25.81 0.77
CA HIS A 122 2.40 -24.63 1.37
C HIS A 122 1.46 -23.42 1.47
N MET A 123 0.63 -23.21 0.45
CA MET A 123 -0.38 -22.16 0.48
C MET A 123 -1.42 -22.42 1.58
N GLN A 124 -1.84 -23.66 1.78
CA GLN A 124 -2.78 -24.02 2.84
C GLN A 124 -2.18 -23.76 4.22
N ASP A 125 -0.94 -24.18 4.44
CA ASP A 125 -0.24 -23.94 5.69
C ASP A 125 -0.03 -22.44 5.94
N ALA A 126 0.26 -21.65 4.91
CA ALA A 126 0.40 -20.19 5.01
C ALA A 126 -0.93 -19.52 5.40
N VAL A 127 -2.04 -19.89 4.75
CA VAL A 127 -3.36 -19.36 5.09
C VAL A 127 -3.75 -19.73 6.52
N TYR A 128 -3.50 -20.98 6.94
CA TYR A 128 -3.77 -21.42 8.30
C TYR A 128 -2.90 -20.68 9.34
N SER A 129 -1.62 -20.45 9.03
CA SER A 129 -0.73 -19.68 9.88
C SER A 129 -1.20 -18.22 10.03
N LEU A 130 -1.66 -17.58 8.94
CA LEU A 130 -2.23 -16.22 9.02
C LEU A 130 -3.43 -16.15 9.96
N GLN A 131 -4.31 -17.17 9.92
CA GLN A 131 -5.44 -17.25 10.84
C GLN A 131 -4.98 -17.38 12.31
N GLN A 132 -3.90 -18.13 12.57
CA GLN A 132 -3.31 -18.22 13.92
C GLN A 132 -2.72 -16.89 14.40
N PHE A 133 -2.21 -16.06 13.49
CA PHE A 133 -1.74 -14.70 13.79
C PHE A 133 -2.88 -13.68 13.99
N GLY A 134 -4.14 -14.11 13.94
CA GLY A 134 -5.31 -13.27 14.22
C GLY A 134 -5.94 -12.61 13.00
N PHE A 135 -5.57 -13.03 11.77
CA PHE A 135 -6.30 -12.61 10.57
C PHE A 135 -7.71 -13.19 10.58
N THR A 136 -8.68 -12.41 10.11
CA THR A 136 -10.07 -12.88 10.05
C THR A 136 -10.24 -13.93 8.94
N GLU A 137 -11.22 -14.83 9.07
CA GLU A 137 -11.52 -15.82 8.02
C GLU A 137 -11.88 -15.18 6.68
N LYS A 138 -12.39 -13.94 6.70
CA LYS A 138 -12.67 -13.15 5.50
C LYS A 138 -11.38 -12.72 4.81
N ASP A 139 -10.40 -12.20 5.54
CA ASP A 139 -9.12 -11.76 4.96
C ASP A 139 -8.36 -12.98 4.41
N ALA A 140 -8.42 -14.11 5.12
CA ALA A 140 -7.88 -15.38 4.65
C ALA A 140 -8.57 -15.86 3.35
N ASP A 141 -9.89 -15.74 3.25
CA ASP A 141 -10.65 -16.10 2.04
C ASP A 141 -10.34 -15.17 0.86
N GLU A 142 -10.07 -13.88 1.11
CA GLU A 142 -9.60 -12.93 0.08
C GLU A 142 -8.24 -13.38 -0.47
N ILE A 143 -7.30 -13.79 0.41
CA ILE A 143 -6.01 -14.35 -0.01
C ILE A 143 -6.20 -15.62 -0.83
N LYS A 144 -7.08 -16.55 -0.40
CA LYS A 144 -7.42 -17.74 -1.21
C LYS A 144 -7.91 -17.34 -2.60
N GLY A 145 -8.75 -16.30 -2.69
CA GLY A 145 -9.25 -15.81 -3.95
C GLY A 145 -8.19 -15.29 -4.90
N ILE A 146 -7.13 -14.65 -4.39
CA ILE A 146 -6.02 -14.20 -5.23
C ILE A 146 -5.37 -15.36 -5.97
N PHE A 147 -5.21 -16.52 -5.34
CA PHE A 147 -4.56 -17.69 -5.97
C PHE A 147 -5.52 -18.62 -6.72
N VAL A 148 -6.78 -18.71 -6.30
CA VAL A 148 -7.79 -19.60 -6.91
C VAL A 148 -8.49 -18.93 -8.10
N ASP A 149 -8.92 -17.67 -7.94
CA ASP A 149 -9.73 -16.97 -8.95
C ASP A 149 -8.85 -16.27 -10.01
N THR A 150 -7.59 -15.95 -9.71
CA THR A 150 -6.69 -15.22 -10.62
C THR A 150 -5.84 -16.18 -11.45
N ASN A 151 -5.60 -15.81 -12.71
CA ASN A 151 -4.64 -16.51 -13.55
C ASN A 151 -3.19 -16.32 -13.01
N LEU A 152 -2.50 -17.45 -12.81
CA LEU A 152 -1.14 -17.49 -12.27
C LEU A 152 -0.13 -16.61 -13.04
N TYR A 153 -0.28 -16.47 -14.36
CA TYR A 153 0.58 -15.60 -15.17
C TYR A 153 0.41 -14.12 -14.80
N PHE A 154 -0.82 -13.68 -14.56
CA PHE A 154 -1.11 -12.31 -14.14
C PHE A 154 -0.62 -12.07 -12.71
N LEU A 155 -0.78 -13.06 -11.83
CA LEU A 155 -0.25 -12.99 -10.46
C LEU A 155 1.28 -12.88 -10.46
N ALA A 156 1.97 -13.69 -11.26
CA ALA A 156 3.43 -13.65 -11.39
C ALA A 156 3.92 -12.31 -11.96
N LEU A 157 3.24 -11.78 -12.97
CA LEU A 157 3.54 -10.45 -13.51
C LEU A 157 3.39 -9.37 -12.43
N THR A 158 2.30 -9.42 -11.65
CA THR A 158 2.06 -8.46 -10.56
C THR A 158 3.17 -8.50 -9.51
N PHE A 159 3.61 -9.70 -9.11
CA PHE A 159 4.70 -9.86 -8.15
C PHE A 159 6.04 -9.33 -8.70
N PHE A 160 6.35 -9.65 -9.96
CA PHE A 160 7.55 -9.16 -10.63
C PHE A 160 7.58 -7.64 -10.63
N VAL A 161 6.48 -7.01 -10.97
CA VAL A 161 6.33 -5.56 -11.04
C VAL A 161 6.46 -4.91 -9.67
N ALA A 162 5.78 -5.45 -8.67
CA ALA A 162 5.91 -4.98 -7.29
C ALA A 162 7.38 -5.05 -6.81
N ALA A 163 8.13 -6.06 -7.22
CA ALA A 163 9.56 -6.16 -6.91
C ALA A 163 10.39 -5.06 -7.60
N PHE A 164 10.08 -4.69 -8.84
CA PHE A 164 10.73 -3.56 -9.52
C PHE A 164 10.36 -2.21 -8.91
N HIS A 165 9.09 -1.99 -8.56
CA HIS A 165 8.64 -0.78 -7.89
C HIS A 165 9.38 -0.62 -6.54
N LEU A 166 9.40 -1.68 -5.71
CA LEU A 166 10.14 -1.70 -4.45
C LEU A 166 11.65 -1.49 -4.66
N LEU A 167 12.23 -2.05 -5.72
CA LEU A 167 13.63 -1.85 -6.06
C LEU A 167 13.92 -0.38 -6.38
N PHE A 168 13.12 0.28 -7.22
CA PHE A 168 13.32 1.68 -7.56
C PHE A 168 13.09 2.61 -6.38
N ASP A 169 12.08 2.33 -5.55
CA ASP A 169 11.85 3.02 -4.29
C ASP A 169 13.05 2.86 -3.34
N PHE A 170 13.57 1.64 -3.22
CA PHE A 170 14.76 1.38 -2.42
C PHE A 170 15.99 2.10 -2.98
N LEU A 171 16.13 2.21 -4.31
CA LEU A 171 17.23 2.94 -4.93
C LEU A 171 17.08 4.45 -4.76
N ALA A 172 15.87 4.98 -4.82
CA ALA A 172 15.56 6.37 -4.48
C ALA A 172 15.89 6.64 -3.01
N PHE A 173 15.43 5.79 -2.10
CA PHE A 173 15.70 5.86 -0.67
C PHE A 173 17.18 5.67 -0.33
N LYS A 174 17.89 4.78 -1.03
CA LYS A 174 19.33 4.58 -0.89
C LYS A 174 20.09 5.79 -1.42
N ASN A 175 19.62 6.41 -2.49
CA ASN A 175 20.19 7.68 -2.97
C ASN A 175 20.00 8.75 -1.89
N ASP A 176 18.83 8.80 -1.24
CA ASP A 176 18.56 9.70 -0.12
C ASP A 176 19.46 9.39 1.09
N ILE A 177 19.58 8.14 1.53
CA ILE A 177 20.46 7.74 2.64
C ILE A 177 21.93 7.98 2.29
N SER A 178 22.37 7.61 1.09
CA SER A 178 23.75 7.88 0.63
C SER A 178 24.02 9.38 0.64
N PHE A 179 23.02 10.17 0.27
CA PHE A 179 23.05 11.62 0.37
C PHE A 179 23.20 12.10 1.83
N TRP A 180 22.46 11.54 2.79
CA TRP A 180 22.61 11.83 4.22
C TRP A 180 23.95 11.33 4.80
N LYS A 181 24.42 10.15 4.37
CA LYS A 181 25.63 9.47 4.85
C LYS A 181 26.92 10.10 4.30
N GLN A 182 26.88 10.73 3.12
CA GLN A 182 27.99 11.52 2.57
C GLN A 182 28.21 12.85 3.32
N LYS A 183 27.26 13.32 4.14
CA LYS A 183 27.52 14.37 5.15
C LYS A 183 28.32 13.79 6.34
N LYS A 184 29.55 13.30 6.09
CA LYS A 184 30.49 12.80 7.12
C LYS A 184 31.08 13.93 7.94
N SER A 185 30.30 14.54 8.84
CA SER A 185 30.84 15.13 10.07
C SER A 185 29.72 15.54 11.03
N MET A 186 29.52 14.76 12.09
CA MET A 186 28.84 15.25 13.31
C MET A 186 29.78 16.20 14.10
N VAL A 187 31.09 16.13 13.87
CA VAL A 187 32.11 17.10 14.34
C VAL A 187 31.97 18.46 13.62
N GLY A 188 31.24 18.48 12.50
CA GLY A 188 30.80 19.67 11.81
C GLY A 188 29.43 20.16 12.27
N MET A 189 28.76 19.49 13.20
CA MET A 189 27.56 20.02 13.84
C MET A 189 27.95 21.13 14.83
N SER A 190 29.13 21.09 15.46
CA SER A 190 29.66 22.24 16.22
C SER A 190 30.12 23.38 15.32
N SER A 191 30.70 23.08 14.15
CA SER A 191 31.04 24.09 13.14
C SER A 191 29.81 24.58 12.37
N LYS A 192 28.72 23.79 12.28
CA LYS A 192 27.40 24.19 11.79
C LYS A 192 26.57 24.86 12.87
N VAL A 193 26.72 24.58 14.15
CA VAL A 193 26.13 25.36 15.25
C VAL A 193 26.85 26.70 15.33
N TRP A 194 28.17 26.74 15.11
CA TRP A 194 28.91 27.97 14.87
C TRP A 194 28.49 28.67 13.56
N LYS A 195 28.26 27.94 12.47
CA LYS A 195 27.78 28.52 11.20
C LYS A 195 26.30 28.86 11.22
N VAL A 196 25.48 28.25 12.06
CA VAL A 196 24.07 28.57 12.35
C VAL A 196 24.09 29.80 13.25
N LYS A 197 24.95 29.87 14.26
CA LYS A 197 25.26 31.11 15.00
C LYS A 197 25.78 32.24 14.09
N LYS A 198 26.51 31.92 13.03
CA LYS A 198 27.03 32.86 12.01
C LYS A 198 26.05 33.15 10.86
N ALA A 199 25.14 32.23 10.52
CA ALA A 199 24.13 32.33 9.46
C ALA A 199 22.85 33.02 9.98
N PHE A 200 22.46 32.75 11.22
CA PHE A 200 21.52 33.56 12.00
C PHE A 200 22.16 34.87 12.51
N LYS A 201 23.47 35.06 12.27
CA LYS A 201 24.26 36.25 12.67
C LYS A 201 23.95 36.75 14.08
N ILE A 202 23.89 35.85 15.07
CA ILE A 202 23.64 36.23 16.46
C ILE A 202 24.95 36.78 17.06
N GLN A 203 25.11 38.11 17.00
CA GLN A 203 26.20 38.79 17.69
C GLN A 203 25.78 39.04 19.15
N VAL A 204 26.27 38.21 20.05
CA VAL A 204 26.09 38.40 21.49
C VAL A 204 27.15 39.38 21.98
N PHE A 205 26.75 40.63 22.27
CA PHE A 205 27.61 41.59 22.97
C PHE A 205 27.26 41.60 24.45
N TRP A 206 28.28 41.49 25.29
CA TRP A 206 28.14 41.66 26.73
C TRP A 206 28.35 43.13 27.08
N LYS A 207 27.28 43.81 27.47
CA LYS A 207 27.35 45.16 28.07
C LYS A 207 26.74 45.09 29.47
N GLY A 208 27.58 45.10 30.50
CA GLY A 208 27.14 45.23 31.90
C GLY A 208 26.17 44.14 32.42
N GLY A 209 26.35 42.87 32.02
CA GLY A 209 25.66 41.74 32.65
C GLY A 209 24.27 41.36 32.09
N LYS A 210 23.78 42.01 31.02
CA LYS A 210 22.58 41.57 30.30
C LYS A 210 22.91 41.21 28.85
N PRO A 211 22.58 39.98 28.37
CA PRO A 211 22.76 39.63 26.97
C PRO A 211 21.67 40.30 26.12
N THR A 212 22.05 41.15 25.18
CA THR A 212 21.13 41.72 24.18
C THR A 212 21.31 40.95 22.86
N PHE A 213 20.21 40.43 22.31
CA PHE A 213 20.20 39.65 21.07
C PHE A 213 19.83 40.55 19.88
N LEU A 214 20.71 40.63 18.88
CA LEU A 214 20.40 41.22 17.57
C LEU A 214 20.46 40.11 16.51
N PHE A 215 19.30 39.80 15.91
CA PHE A 215 19.19 38.83 14.81
C PHE A 215 19.56 39.51 13.48
N GLY A 216 20.48 38.92 12.71
CA GLY A 216 20.75 39.39 11.35
C GLY A 216 19.64 38.97 10.39
N LYS A 217 19.42 39.77 9.33
CA LYS A 217 18.41 39.52 8.30
C LYS A 217 18.73 38.21 7.52
N LEU A 218 17.71 37.33 7.37
CA LEU A 218 17.72 36.22 6.40
C LEU A 218 18.03 36.76 4.99
N ASP A 219 18.64 35.93 4.13
CA ASP A 219 18.79 36.27 2.71
C ASP A 219 17.41 36.50 2.10
N GLU A 220 17.26 37.55 1.29
CA GLU A 220 15.95 38.01 0.82
C GLU A 220 15.29 36.99 -0.12
N SER A 221 16.08 36.07 -0.68
CA SER A 221 15.64 34.94 -1.52
C SER A 221 15.00 33.81 -0.69
N GLU A 222 15.61 33.42 0.43
CA GLU A 222 15.13 32.38 1.34
C GLU A 222 13.85 32.84 2.07
N ARG A 223 13.83 34.08 2.56
CA ARG A 223 12.63 34.64 3.23
C ARG A 223 11.43 34.70 2.28
N ARG A 224 11.64 35.11 1.02
CA ARG A 224 10.57 35.10 0.01
C ARG A 224 10.07 33.69 -0.31
N THR A 225 10.97 32.70 -0.32
CA THR A 225 10.58 31.30 -0.54
C THR A 225 9.71 30.79 0.60
N GLU A 226 10.11 31.02 1.85
CA GLU A 226 9.35 30.63 3.05
C GLU A 226 8.01 31.37 3.18
N GLU A 227 7.97 32.65 2.79
CA GLU A 227 6.73 33.44 2.69
C GLU A 227 5.79 32.81 1.64
N TYR A 228 6.30 32.40 0.47
CA TYR A 228 5.49 31.74 -0.55
C TYR A 228 5.05 30.34 -0.15
N ASP A 229 5.90 29.56 0.53
CA ASP A 229 5.53 28.25 1.10
C ASP A 229 4.40 28.42 2.12
N THR A 230 4.51 29.40 3.03
CA THR A 230 3.49 29.67 4.04
C THR A 230 2.17 30.12 3.41
N LEU A 231 2.24 30.98 2.39
CA LEU A 231 1.06 31.40 1.63
C LEU A 231 0.44 30.23 0.87
N ALA A 232 1.25 29.40 0.21
CA ALA A 232 0.80 28.21 -0.48
C ALA A 232 0.07 27.27 0.46
N MET A 233 0.67 26.96 1.61
CA MET A 233 0.08 26.10 2.65
C MET A 233 -1.21 26.70 3.21
N LYS A 234 -1.28 28.03 3.37
CA LYS A 234 -2.48 28.70 3.84
C LYS A 234 -3.63 28.62 2.84
N TYR A 235 -3.38 28.95 1.57
CA TYR A 235 -4.39 28.84 0.52
C TYR A 235 -4.80 27.39 0.29
N LEU A 236 -3.85 26.47 0.35
CA LEU A 236 -4.11 25.05 0.25
C LEU A 236 -4.99 24.57 1.41
N SER A 237 -4.76 25.05 2.63
CA SER A 237 -5.57 24.70 3.80
C SER A 237 -7.03 25.14 3.66
N TYR A 238 -7.26 26.30 3.02
CA TYR A 238 -8.61 26.80 2.72
C TYR A 238 -9.35 25.95 1.68
N LEU A 239 -8.64 25.19 0.85
CA LEU A 239 -9.25 24.22 -0.07
C LEU A 239 -9.38 22.84 0.59
N LEU A 240 -8.35 22.41 1.33
CA LEU A 240 -8.24 21.12 1.98
C LEU A 240 -9.34 20.91 3.02
N TYR A 241 -9.52 21.85 3.94
CA TYR A 241 -10.48 21.71 5.03
C TYR A 241 -11.92 21.56 4.54
N PRO A 242 -12.46 22.41 3.65
CA PRO A 242 -13.82 22.22 3.15
C PRO A 242 -13.96 20.96 2.28
N LEU A 243 -12.92 20.54 1.56
CA LEU A 243 -12.96 19.29 0.79
C LEU A 243 -13.04 18.07 1.72
N CYS A 244 -12.21 18.01 2.76
CA CYS A 244 -12.23 16.92 3.74
C CYS A 244 -13.53 16.91 4.56
N ILE A 245 -13.98 18.06 5.03
CA ILE A 245 -15.24 18.18 5.78
C ILE A 245 -16.42 17.84 4.88
N GLY A 246 -16.46 18.39 3.67
CA GLY A 246 -17.52 18.10 2.69
C GLY A 246 -17.56 16.63 2.29
N GLY A 247 -16.40 16.00 2.08
CA GLY A 247 -16.29 14.57 1.81
C GLY A 247 -16.75 13.71 3.00
N ALA A 248 -16.40 14.08 4.23
CA ALA A 248 -16.85 13.38 5.43
C ALA A 248 -18.36 13.50 5.65
N VAL A 249 -18.94 14.69 5.39
CA VAL A 249 -20.39 14.93 5.45
C VAL A 249 -21.12 14.18 4.34
N TYR A 250 -20.60 14.21 3.10
CA TYR A 250 -21.13 13.43 1.99
C TYR A 250 -21.12 11.93 2.32
N ALA A 251 -20.00 11.42 2.82
CA ALA A 251 -19.88 10.04 3.26
C ALA A 251 -20.92 9.73 4.35
N LEU A 252 -21.12 10.62 5.33
CA LEU A 252 -22.09 10.42 6.40
C LEU A 252 -23.54 10.36 5.89
N ILE A 253 -23.88 11.12 4.84
CA ILE A 253 -25.24 11.21 4.29
C ILE A 253 -25.53 10.08 3.29
N TYR A 254 -24.59 9.77 2.41
CA TYR A 254 -24.83 8.90 1.25
C TYR A 254 -24.23 7.50 1.39
N LEU A 255 -23.21 7.31 2.23
CA LEU A 255 -22.57 6.01 2.44
C LEU A 255 -23.03 5.40 3.76
N ARG A 256 -23.28 4.10 3.74
CA ARG A 256 -23.66 3.33 4.93
C ARG A 256 -22.41 2.77 5.59
N TYR A 257 -22.40 2.75 6.93
CA TYR A 257 -21.24 2.32 7.71
C TYR A 257 -21.68 1.44 8.87
N LYS A 258 -20.83 0.48 9.24
CA LYS A 258 -21.07 -0.44 10.36
C LYS A 258 -21.17 0.27 11.72
N SER A 259 -20.46 1.38 11.88
CA SER A 259 -20.42 2.14 13.13
C SER A 259 -19.86 3.54 12.88
N TRP A 260 -20.09 4.44 13.84
CA TRP A 260 -19.44 5.75 13.88
C TRP A 260 -17.91 5.66 13.82
N TYR A 261 -17.33 4.62 14.42
CA TYR A 261 -15.90 4.34 14.33
C TYR A 261 -15.48 3.98 12.90
N SER A 262 -16.23 3.12 12.21
CA SER A 262 -15.96 2.76 10.82
C SER A 262 -16.06 3.97 9.88
N TRP A 263 -17.06 4.83 10.07
CA TRP A 263 -17.17 6.09 9.33
C TRP A 263 -15.99 7.02 9.60
N LEU A 264 -15.59 7.18 10.86
CA LEU A 264 -14.46 8.03 11.24
C LEU A 264 -13.16 7.54 10.59
N ILE A 265 -12.86 6.24 10.68
CA ILE A 265 -11.66 5.66 10.06
C ILE A 265 -11.69 5.82 8.55
N ASN A 266 -12.80 5.50 7.89
CA ASN A 266 -12.91 5.69 6.44
C ASN A 266 -12.78 7.17 6.02
N SER A 267 -13.36 8.08 6.80
CA SER A 267 -13.24 9.53 6.56
C SER A 267 -11.83 10.04 6.78
N LEU A 268 -11.11 9.52 7.79
CA LEU A 268 -9.69 9.84 8.02
C LEU A 268 -8.81 9.29 6.89
N VAL A 269 -9.05 8.05 6.45
CA VAL A 269 -8.32 7.44 5.34
C VAL A 269 -8.52 8.24 4.05
N ASN A 270 -9.78 8.60 3.72
CA ASN A 270 -10.09 9.47 2.58
C ASN A 270 -9.48 10.87 2.74
N GLY A 271 -9.47 11.40 3.96
CA GLY A 271 -8.80 12.65 4.31
C GLY A 271 -7.29 12.59 4.09
N VAL A 272 -6.63 11.49 4.45
CA VAL A 272 -5.20 11.25 4.20
C VAL A 272 -4.92 11.17 2.70
N TYR A 273 -5.79 10.53 1.91
CA TYR A 273 -5.64 10.52 0.44
C TYR A 273 -5.75 11.94 -0.15
N ALA A 274 -6.74 12.73 0.28
CA ALA A 274 -6.90 14.12 -0.14
C ALA A 274 -5.73 15.01 0.33
N PHE A 275 -5.23 14.77 1.54
CA PHE A 275 -4.06 15.43 2.09
C PHE A 275 -2.81 15.10 1.27
N GLY A 276 -2.59 13.83 0.93
CA GLY A 276 -1.52 13.42 0.03
C GLY A 276 -1.55 14.22 -1.27
N PHE A 277 -2.71 14.27 -1.94
CA PHE A 277 -2.92 15.07 -3.16
C PHE A 277 -2.46 16.51 -3.01
N LEU A 278 -2.97 17.17 -1.98
CA LEU A 278 -2.78 18.59 -1.78
C LEU A 278 -1.35 18.94 -1.32
N PHE A 279 -0.69 18.08 -0.52
CA PHE A 279 0.66 18.35 -0.02
C PHE A 279 1.77 18.32 -1.08
N MET A 280 1.49 17.83 -2.29
CA MET A 280 2.43 17.90 -3.41
C MET A 280 2.28 19.17 -4.27
N LEU A 281 1.18 19.91 -4.11
CA LEU A 281 0.93 21.15 -4.86
C LEU A 281 1.74 22.38 -4.41
N PRO A 282 2.12 22.57 -3.12
CA PRO A 282 2.94 23.70 -2.68
C PRO A 282 4.22 23.84 -3.49
N GLN A 283 4.88 22.72 -3.76
CA GLN A 283 6.11 22.69 -4.56
C GLN A 283 5.88 23.25 -5.98
N LEU A 284 4.80 22.86 -6.64
CA LEU A 284 4.41 23.40 -7.95
C LEU A 284 4.07 24.89 -7.87
N PHE A 285 3.37 25.31 -6.81
CA PHE A 285 2.99 26.71 -6.60
C PHE A 285 4.21 27.61 -6.39
N VAL A 286 5.17 27.16 -5.58
CA VAL A 286 6.39 27.90 -5.27
C VAL A 286 7.26 28.01 -6.52
N ASN A 287 7.38 26.94 -7.31
CA ASN A 287 8.06 27.01 -8.61
C ASN A 287 7.40 28.03 -9.55
N TYR A 288 6.07 28.10 -9.57
CA TYR A 288 5.33 29.07 -10.36
C TYR A 288 5.52 30.52 -9.89
N LYS A 289 5.55 30.76 -8.57
CA LYS A 289 5.74 32.10 -7.97
C LYS A 289 7.18 32.59 -8.09
N MET A 290 8.15 31.71 -7.88
CA MET A 290 9.58 32.01 -7.97
C MET A 290 10.08 32.05 -9.42
N LYS A 291 9.29 31.55 -10.38
CA LYS A 291 9.66 31.43 -11.80
C LYS A 291 10.99 30.68 -11.99
N SER A 292 11.25 29.71 -11.12
CA SER A 292 12.43 28.85 -11.16
C SER A 292 12.10 27.46 -10.60
N VAL A 293 12.86 26.45 -11.00
CA VAL A 293 12.72 25.08 -10.49
C VAL A 293 13.98 24.68 -9.74
N ALA A 294 13.83 24.16 -8.52
CA ALA A 294 14.97 23.72 -7.73
C ALA A 294 15.70 22.54 -8.43
N HIS A 295 17.04 22.57 -8.41
CA HIS A 295 17.85 21.54 -9.04
C HIS A 295 17.64 20.16 -8.38
N LEU A 296 17.13 19.20 -9.15
CA LEU A 296 17.04 17.79 -8.75
C LEU A 296 18.18 16.96 -9.38
N PRO A 297 18.91 16.14 -8.61
CA PRO A 297 19.93 15.23 -9.16
C PRO A 297 19.34 14.31 -10.23
N TRP A 298 20.05 14.15 -11.36
CA TRP A 298 19.58 13.36 -12.50
C TRP A 298 19.14 11.93 -12.15
N LYS A 299 19.82 11.29 -11.19
CA LYS A 299 19.45 9.93 -10.71
C LYS A 299 18.10 9.92 -10.01
N ALA A 300 17.86 10.85 -9.08
CA ALA A 300 16.59 10.96 -8.36
C ALA A 300 15.43 11.29 -9.31
N PHE A 301 15.68 12.20 -10.25
CA PHE A 301 14.73 12.53 -11.31
C PHE A 301 14.36 11.30 -12.14
N MET A 302 15.35 10.50 -12.54
CA MET A 302 15.12 9.31 -13.36
C MET A 302 14.34 8.23 -12.60
N TYR A 303 14.62 8.02 -11.31
CA TYR A 303 13.84 7.09 -10.49
C TYR A 303 12.39 7.51 -10.38
N LYS A 304 12.13 8.81 -10.14
CA LYS A 304 10.77 9.35 -10.12
C LYS A 304 10.04 9.14 -11.46
N ALA A 305 10.72 9.39 -12.58
CA ALA A 305 10.17 9.19 -13.92
C ALA A 305 9.83 7.72 -14.21
N PHE A 306 10.69 6.78 -13.81
CA PHE A 306 10.42 5.35 -13.99
C PHE A 306 9.29 4.84 -13.10
N ASN A 307 9.19 5.32 -11.85
CA ASN A 307 8.08 4.95 -10.96
C ASN A 307 6.73 5.36 -11.56
N THR A 308 6.60 6.63 -11.95
CA THR A 308 5.42 7.16 -12.67
C THR A 308 5.09 6.35 -13.92
N PHE A 309 6.08 6.09 -14.78
CA PHE A 309 5.86 5.34 -16.02
C PHE A 309 5.37 3.90 -15.77
N ILE A 310 5.93 3.23 -14.77
CA ILE A 310 5.55 1.88 -14.38
C ILE A 310 4.09 1.90 -13.89
N ASP A 311 3.76 2.80 -12.97
CA ASP A 311 2.43 2.90 -12.39
C ASP A 311 1.34 3.15 -13.44
N ASP A 312 1.58 4.02 -14.42
CA ASP A 312 0.69 4.29 -15.56
C ASP A 312 0.41 3.04 -16.41
N VAL A 313 1.47 2.31 -16.77
CA VAL A 313 1.37 1.08 -17.58
C VAL A 313 0.60 0.00 -16.82
N PHE A 314 0.80 -0.11 -15.51
CA PHE A 314 0.13 -1.13 -14.70
C PHE A 314 -1.30 -0.77 -14.32
N ALA A 315 -1.63 0.51 -14.13
CA ALA A 315 -3.00 0.96 -13.94
C ALA A 315 -3.90 0.67 -15.16
N PHE A 316 -3.31 0.51 -16.35
CA PHE A 316 -4.00 0.12 -17.57
C PHE A 316 -4.10 -1.40 -17.77
N ILE A 317 -3.08 -2.16 -17.38
CA ILE A 317 -3.01 -3.62 -17.60
C ILE A 317 -3.69 -4.41 -16.49
N ILE A 318 -3.58 -3.97 -15.23
CA ILE A 318 -4.05 -4.70 -14.05
C ILE A 318 -5.25 -3.95 -13.46
N THR A 319 -6.29 -4.69 -13.09
CA THR A 319 -7.45 -4.13 -12.38
C THR A 319 -7.06 -3.73 -10.96
N MET A 320 -6.49 -2.55 -10.81
CA MET A 320 -6.15 -2.00 -9.51
C MET A 320 -7.38 -1.42 -8.79
N PRO A 321 -7.40 -1.44 -7.44
CA PRO A 321 -8.41 -0.72 -6.66
C PRO A 321 -8.44 0.75 -7.05
N THR A 322 -9.65 1.34 -7.09
CA THR A 322 -9.86 2.73 -7.53
C THR A 322 -9.07 3.75 -6.72
N SER A 323 -8.86 3.52 -5.42
CA SER A 323 -8.03 4.36 -4.55
C SER A 323 -6.56 4.37 -4.98
N HIS A 324 -6.00 3.22 -5.32
CA HIS A 324 -4.62 3.10 -5.79
C HIS A 324 -4.46 3.76 -7.16
N ARG A 325 -5.43 3.57 -8.07
CA ARG A 325 -5.43 4.23 -9.38
C ARG A 325 -5.45 5.75 -9.27
N LEU A 326 -6.22 6.28 -8.32
CA LEU A 326 -6.28 7.72 -8.07
C LEU A 326 -4.96 8.25 -7.48
N ALA A 327 -4.28 7.46 -6.65
CA ALA A 327 -2.98 7.82 -6.08
C ALA A 327 -1.88 7.85 -7.14
N CYS A 328 -1.81 6.87 -8.04
CA CYS A 328 -0.88 6.88 -9.18
C CYS A 328 -1.17 8.07 -10.09
N PHE A 329 -2.42 8.21 -10.55
CA PHE A 329 -2.84 9.30 -11.45
C PHE A 329 -2.52 10.70 -10.90
N ARG A 330 -2.65 10.89 -9.58
CA ARG A 330 -2.23 12.11 -8.88
C ARG A 330 -0.74 12.39 -9.10
N ASP A 331 0.09 11.40 -8.83
CA ASP A 331 1.54 11.52 -8.87
C ASP A 331 2.00 11.79 -10.33
N ASP A 332 1.30 11.22 -11.31
CA ASP A 332 1.54 11.41 -12.74
C ASP A 332 1.20 12.83 -13.20
N VAL A 333 0.01 13.36 -12.84
CA VAL A 333 -0.39 14.73 -13.16
C VAL A 333 0.58 15.75 -12.55
N VAL A 334 0.97 15.55 -11.28
CA VAL A 334 1.93 16.43 -10.60
C VAL A 334 3.30 16.37 -11.28
N PHE A 335 3.75 15.17 -11.69
CA PHE A 335 5.01 14.99 -12.38
C PHE A 335 5.02 15.66 -13.77
N LEU A 336 3.93 15.56 -14.55
CA LEU A 336 3.79 16.23 -15.84
C LEU A 336 3.81 17.76 -15.70
N ILE A 337 3.12 18.32 -14.70
CA ILE A 337 3.15 19.76 -14.43
C ILE A 337 4.56 20.19 -14.03
N TYR A 338 5.25 19.39 -13.20
CA TYR A 338 6.64 19.65 -12.84
C TYR A 338 7.56 19.66 -14.07
N LEU A 339 7.42 18.70 -14.99
CA LEU A 339 8.16 18.65 -16.24
C LEU A 339 7.92 19.91 -17.09
N TYR A 340 6.66 20.33 -17.21
CA TYR A 340 6.29 21.54 -17.92
C TYR A 340 6.91 22.79 -17.28
N GLN A 341 6.88 22.90 -15.95
CA GLN A 341 7.54 23.99 -15.22
C GLN A 341 9.05 24.00 -15.41
N ARG A 342 9.70 22.83 -15.43
CA ARG A 342 11.14 22.70 -15.66
C ARG A 342 11.53 23.08 -17.09
N TRP A 343 10.63 22.91 -18.07
CA TRP A 343 10.84 23.37 -19.43
C TRP A 343 10.68 24.89 -19.56
N LEU A 344 9.70 25.48 -18.86
CA LEU A 344 9.39 26.91 -18.94
C LEU A 344 10.33 27.79 -18.08
N TYR A 345 10.76 27.30 -16.91
CA TYR A 345 11.54 28.06 -15.94
C TYR A 345 12.97 27.56 -15.82
N PRO A 346 13.96 28.46 -15.65
CA PRO A 346 15.35 28.05 -15.46
C PRO A 346 15.53 27.25 -14.17
N VAL A 347 16.47 26.29 -14.22
CA VAL A 347 16.84 25.48 -13.05
C VAL A 347 17.71 26.30 -12.12
N ASP A 348 17.20 26.57 -10.92
CA ASP A 348 17.91 27.30 -9.88
C ASP A 348 18.71 26.33 -9.01
N LYS A 349 20.02 26.54 -9.04
CA LYS A 349 21.02 25.76 -8.31
C LYS A 349 21.20 26.24 -6.87
N THR A 350 20.77 27.45 -6.55
CA THR A 350 20.88 28.04 -5.19
C THR A 350 19.69 27.66 -4.31
N ARG A 351 18.56 27.30 -4.91
CA ARG A 351 17.36 26.87 -4.20
C ARG A 351 17.46 25.45 -3.66
N VAL A 352 16.94 25.32 -2.45
CA VAL A 352 16.74 24.07 -1.75
C VAL A 352 15.65 23.26 -2.47
N ASN A 353 15.98 22.06 -2.92
CA ASN A 353 15.02 21.14 -3.52
C ASN A 353 14.16 20.43 -2.47
N GLU A 354 13.22 19.59 -2.92
CA GLU A 354 12.29 18.79 -2.09
C GLU A 354 12.97 17.93 -1.01
N TYR A 355 14.28 17.70 -1.17
CA TYR A 355 15.13 16.91 -0.28
C TYR A 355 16.00 17.76 0.66
N GLY A 356 15.79 19.08 0.69
CA GLY A 356 16.50 19.99 1.59
C GLY A 356 17.90 20.41 1.12
N VAL A 357 18.15 20.52 -0.20
CA VAL A 357 19.52 20.77 -0.74
C VAL A 357 19.55 21.74 -1.92
N SER A 358 20.51 22.67 -1.91
CA SER A 358 20.89 23.47 -3.09
C SER A 358 22.20 22.95 -3.71
N TYR A 359 22.31 23.03 -5.05
CA TYR A 359 23.46 22.53 -5.82
C TYR A 359 24.76 23.31 -5.52
N ASP A 360 24.67 24.57 -5.13
CA ASP A 360 25.84 25.41 -4.82
C ASP A 360 26.45 25.15 -3.43
N GLU A 361 25.81 24.31 -2.59
CA GLU A 361 26.42 23.75 -1.37
C GLU A 361 27.44 22.62 -1.65
N LYS A 362 28.15 22.62 -2.78
CA LYS A 362 29.30 21.71 -2.93
C LYS A 362 30.36 22.09 -1.88
N PRO A 363 30.86 21.12 -1.09
CA PRO A 363 31.93 21.40 -0.14
C PRO A 363 33.16 21.82 -0.95
N LYS A 364 33.70 23.01 -0.71
CA LYS A 364 35.03 23.39 -1.22
C LYS A 364 35.99 22.24 -0.93
N GLY A 365 36.42 21.56 -1.98
CA GLY A 365 37.43 20.52 -1.89
C GLY A 365 38.64 21.10 -1.16
N LYS A 366 39.12 20.36 -0.16
CA LYS A 366 40.39 20.70 0.48
C LYS A 366 41.46 20.73 -0.61
N THR A 367 42.05 21.89 -0.85
CA THR A 367 43.35 21.98 -1.51
C THR A 367 44.31 21.09 -0.71
N HIS A 368 44.75 19.99 -1.30
CA HIS A 368 45.94 19.29 -0.86
C HIS A 368 47.07 20.34 -0.84
N LYS A 369 47.62 20.59 0.35
CA LYS A 369 48.98 21.12 0.48
C LYS A 369 49.86 19.89 0.57
N ASP A 370 50.85 19.86 -0.30
CA ASP A 370 51.92 18.86 -0.41
C ASP A 370 52.67 18.65 0.91
#